data_AF-A0A931P7A5-F1
#
_entry.id   AF-A0A931P7A5-F1
#
_cell.length_a   1.000
_cell.length_b   1.000
_cell.length_c   1.000
_cell.angle_alpha   90.00
_cell.angle_beta   90.00
_cell.angle_gamma   90.00
#
_symmetry.space_group_name_H-M   'P 1'
#
loop_
_entity.id
_entity.type
_entity.pdbx_description
1 polymer ?
#
loop_
_entity_poly.entity_id
_entity_poly.type
_entity_poly.pdbx_seq_one_letter_code
_entity_poly.pdbx_strand_id
1 'polypeptide(L)'
;MNSEFRSASSAPAEITAAQAISKEARRLHRASVSGTLADALPVLRRLIATASIREMTLPELNRQRETIRRKHILRMLAVEAGFSNWEDYRKALGEMRCDDLPHFEIASKYAGSPNCWYSTFEEAQAHADRHGGKPIRLGRQGVVVPE
;
A
#
# COMPACT_ATOMS: atom_id res chain seq x y z
N MET A 1 45.36 -30.26 5.67
CA MET A 1 44.08 -30.93 5.95
C MET A 1 43.56 -30.39 7.27
N ASN A 2 42.25 -30.13 7.36
CA ASN A 2 41.48 -29.47 8.43
C ASN A 2 41.29 -27.96 8.19
N SER A 3 40.26 -27.56 7.43
CA SER A 3 38.83 -27.45 7.80
C SER A 3 38.54 -26.19 8.60
N GLU A 4 38.56 -25.05 7.93
CA GLU A 4 37.80 -23.87 8.33
C GLU A 4 36.33 -24.08 7.91
N PHE A 5 35.54 -24.73 8.77
CA PHE A 5 34.08 -24.60 8.69
C PHE A 5 33.71 -23.19 9.15
N ARG A 6 33.78 -22.22 8.23
CA ARG A 6 33.06 -20.96 8.35
C ARG A 6 31.57 -21.30 8.43
N SER A 7 31.03 -21.30 9.64
CA SER A 7 29.59 -21.24 9.86
C SER A 7 29.09 -19.91 9.30
N ALA A 8 28.70 -19.92 8.02
CA ALA A 8 27.84 -18.89 7.47
C ALA A 8 26.46 -19.07 8.12
N SER A 9 26.28 -18.43 9.28
CA SER A 9 24.96 -18.13 9.80
C SER A 9 24.29 -17.24 8.76
N SER A 10 23.52 -17.85 7.86
CA SER A 10 22.73 -17.14 6.87
C SER A 10 21.58 -16.47 7.63
N ALA A 11 21.80 -15.24 8.09
CA ALA A 11 20.71 -14.34 8.45
C ALA A 11 19.70 -14.35 7.29
N PRO A 12 18.37 -14.39 7.55
CA PRO A 12 17.38 -14.35 6.47
C PRO A 12 17.69 -13.14 5.61
N ALA A 13 17.92 -13.35 4.31
CA ALA A 13 18.30 -12.29 3.39
C ALA A 13 17.32 -11.12 3.57
N GLU A 14 17.82 -9.98 4.06
CA GLU A 14 17.00 -8.80 4.29
C GLU A 14 16.28 -8.47 2.97
N ILE A 15 14.95 -8.48 3.02
CA ILE A 15 14.13 -8.17 1.86
C ILE A 15 14.47 -6.75 1.45
N THR A 16 14.82 -6.51 0.19
CA THR A 16 15.11 -5.15 -0.27
C THR A 16 13.83 -4.32 -0.36
N ALA A 17 13.93 -3.00 -0.26
CA ALA A 17 12.78 -2.11 -0.34
C ALA A 17 11.94 -2.32 -1.63
N ALA A 18 12.61 -2.57 -2.76
CA ALA A 18 11.94 -2.92 -4.02
C ALA A 18 11.19 -4.27 -3.98
N GLN A 19 11.74 -5.28 -3.30
CA GLN A 19 11.06 -6.58 -3.10
C GLN A 19 9.87 -6.44 -2.15
N ALA A 20 10.00 -5.61 -1.12
CA ALA A 20 8.98 -5.29 -0.15
C ALA A 20 7.78 -4.62 -0.84
N ILE A 21 8.01 -3.56 -1.63
CA ILE A 21 6.97 -2.90 -2.44
C ILE A 21 6.37 -3.85 -3.48
N SER A 22 7.19 -4.70 -4.10
CA SER A 22 6.69 -5.72 -5.02
C SER A 22 5.72 -6.69 -4.33
N LYS A 23 6.02 -7.13 -3.10
CA LYS A 23 5.15 -8.00 -2.30
C LYS A 23 3.84 -7.28 -1.96
N GLU A 24 3.93 -6.03 -1.52
CA GLU A 24 2.77 -5.21 -1.19
C GLU A 24 1.86 -4.98 -2.41
N ALA A 25 2.44 -4.68 -3.56
CA ALA A 25 1.67 -4.53 -4.80
C ALA A 25 0.91 -5.80 -5.19
N ARG A 26 1.46 -7.00 -4.92
CA ARG A 26 0.72 -8.28 -5.13
C ARG A 26 -0.42 -8.44 -4.13
N ARG A 27 -0.22 -8.03 -2.87
CA ARG A 27 -1.25 -8.09 -1.83
C ARG A 27 -2.43 -7.19 -2.20
N LEU A 28 -2.15 -5.93 -2.52
CA LEU A 28 -3.17 -4.94 -2.91
C LEU A 28 -3.87 -5.32 -4.21
N HIS A 29 -3.14 -5.86 -5.19
CA HIS A 29 -3.74 -6.37 -6.43
C HIS A 29 -4.75 -7.50 -6.13
N ARG A 30 -4.37 -8.49 -5.33
CA ARG A 30 -5.29 -9.57 -4.92
C ARG A 30 -6.49 -9.03 -4.15
N ALA A 31 -6.29 -8.09 -3.22
CA ALA A 31 -7.38 -7.44 -2.50
C ALA A 31 -8.36 -6.73 -3.46
N SER A 32 -7.86 -6.05 -4.49
CA SER A 32 -8.70 -5.34 -5.46
C SER A 32 -9.48 -6.27 -6.41
N VAL A 33 -8.89 -7.39 -6.83
CA VAL A 33 -9.49 -8.27 -7.86
C VAL A 33 -10.36 -9.37 -7.24
N SER A 34 -9.86 -10.00 -6.17
CA SER A 34 -10.46 -11.21 -5.58
C SER A 34 -10.83 -11.06 -4.10
N GLY A 35 -10.61 -9.88 -3.51
CA GLY A 35 -10.97 -9.60 -2.12
C GLY A 35 -12.46 -9.35 -1.92
N THR A 36 -12.88 -9.28 -0.66
CA THR A 36 -14.22 -8.82 -0.33
C THR A 36 -14.40 -7.35 -0.71
N LEU A 37 -15.63 -6.84 -0.68
CA LEU A 37 -15.87 -5.40 -0.92
C LEU A 37 -15.09 -4.53 0.09
N ALA A 38 -15.00 -4.97 1.35
CA ALA A 38 -14.25 -4.27 2.39
C ALA A 38 -12.75 -4.21 2.09
N ASP A 39 -12.18 -5.26 1.48
CA ASP A 39 -10.77 -5.30 1.09
C ASP A 39 -10.48 -4.52 -0.20
N ALA A 40 -11.42 -4.55 -1.16
CA ALA A 40 -11.24 -3.96 -2.47
C ALA A 40 -11.39 -2.44 -2.45
N LEU A 41 -12.45 -1.93 -1.82
CA LEU A 41 -12.81 -0.50 -1.84
C LEU A 41 -11.65 0.44 -1.49
N PRO A 42 -10.84 0.17 -0.45
CA PRO A 42 -9.67 0.99 -0.14
C PRO A 42 -8.68 1.10 -1.30
N VAL A 43 -8.40 -0.01 -1.98
CA VAL A 43 -7.46 -0.05 -3.09
C VAL A 43 -8.03 0.68 -4.30
N LEU A 44 -9.32 0.49 -4.59
CA LEU A 44 -10.00 1.16 -5.71
C LEU A 44 -10.04 2.67 -5.53
N ARG A 45 -10.32 3.12 -4.30
CA ARG A 45 -10.31 4.55 -3.95
C ARG A 45 -8.93 5.17 -4.13
N ARG A 46 -7.87 4.49 -3.69
CA ARG A 46 -6.46 4.92 -3.89
C ARG A 46 -6.07 4.98 -5.37
N LEU A 47 -6.51 4.00 -6.18
CA LEU A 47 -6.29 3.98 -7.63
C LEU A 47 -6.90 5.20 -8.34
N ILE A 48 -8.11 5.61 -7.93
CA ILE A 48 -8.79 6.80 -8.46
C ILE A 48 -8.10 8.08 -7.97
N ALA A 49 -7.79 8.17 -6.68
CA ALA A 49 -7.17 9.36 -6.09
C ALA A 49 -5.78 9.66 -6.69
N THR A 50 -5.04 8.62 -7.07
CA THR A 50 -3.72 8.74 -7.73
C THR A 50 -3.81 8.87 -9.25
N ALA A 51 -5.03 8.89 -9.83
CA ALA A 51 -5.27 8.85 -11.27
C ALA A 51 -4.49 7.72 -11.99
N SER A 52 -4.27 6.61 -11.29
CA SER A 52 -3.56 5.43 -11.82
C SER A 52 -4.41 4.65 -12.81
N ILE A 53 -5.73 4.77 -12.68
CA ILE A 53 -6.73 4.41 -13.68
C ILE A 53 -7.55 5.67 -13.93
N ARG A 54 -7.65 6.08 -15.19
CA ARG A 54 -8.34 7.31 -15.59
C ARG A 54 -9.77 6.98 -16.03
N GLU A 55 -10.63 7.98 -15.98
CA GLU A 55 -11.97 7.94 -16.60
C GLU A 55 -12.90 6.84 -16.06
N MET A 56 -12.75 6.46 -14.79
CA MET A 56 -13.65 5.52 -14.13
C MET A 56 -14.08 6.04 -12.77
N THR A 57 -15.38 5.98 -12.50
CA THR A 57 -15.92 6.19 -11.16
C THR A 57 -15.66 4.96 -10.28
N LEU A 58 -15.77 5.13 -8.96
CA LEU A 58 -15.58 4.01 -8.01
C LEU A 58 -16.54 2.83 -8.27
N PRO A 59 -17.85 3.03 -8.52
CA PRO A 59 -18.75 1.92 -8.85
C PRO A 59 -18.44 1.23 -10.18
N GLU A 60 -17.95 1.97 -11.19
CA GLU A 60 -17.52 1.38 -12.47
C GLU A 60 -16.26 0.54 -12.29
N LEU A 61 -15.26 1.09 -11.60
CA LEU A 61 -14.01 0.38 -11.32
C LEU A 61 -14.25 -0.87 -10.46
N ASN A 62 -15.19 -0.83 -9.51
CA ASN A 62 -15.56 -2.00 -8.71
C ASN A 62 -16.24 -3.10 -9.54
N ARG A 63 -17.05 -2.73 -10.54
CA ARG A 63 -17.66 -3.68 -11.48
C ARG A 63 -16.63 -4.28 -12.44
N GLN A 64 -15.60 -3.51 -12.79
CA GLN A 64 -14.56 -3.89 -13.76
C GLN A 64 -13.21 -4.20 -13.09
N ARG A 65 -13.24 -4.72 -11.88
CA ARG A 65 -12.04 -4.97 -11.05
C ARG A 65 -11.05 -5.94 -11.70
N GLU A 66 -11.50 -6.81 -12.59
CA GLU A 66 -10.68 -7.69 -13.43
C GLU A 66 -9.74 -6.94 -14.40
N THR A 67 -10.08 -5.69 -14.74
CA THR A 67 -9.23 -4.82 -15.57
C THR A 67 -8.03 -4.27 -14.80
N ILE A 68 -8.04 -4.37 -13.46
CA ILE A 68 -6.96 -3.89 -12.61
C ILE A 68 -5.75 -4.79 -12.77
N ARG A 69 -4.65 -4.20 -13.23
CA ARG A 69 -3.36 -4.86 -13.39
C ARG A 69 -2.40 -4.38 -12.32
N ARG A 70 -1.43 -5.24 -11.96
CA ARG A 70 -0.38 -4.92 -10.98
C ARG A 70 0.40 -3.64 -11.30
N LYS A 71 0.54 -3.28 -12.57
CA LYS A 71 1.16 -2.00 -12.99
C LYS A 71 0.39 -0.77 -12.46
N HIS A 72 -0.94 -0.83 -12.36
CA HIS A 72 -1.74 0.26 -11.80
C HIS A 72 -1.47 0.42 -10.30
N ILE A 73 -1.31 -0.69 -9.59
CA ILE A 73 -0.95 -0.71 -8.17
C ILE A 73 0.46 -0.15 -7.95
N LEU A 74 1.44 -0.55 -8.76
CA LEU A 74 2.80 -0.02 -8.66
C LEU A 74 2.86 1.49 -8.96
N ARG A 75 2.11 1.95 -9.95
CA ARG A 75 1.96 3.38 -10.24
C ARG A 75 1.33 4.14 -9.07
N MET A 76 0.25 3.60 -8.50
CA MET A 76 -0.42 4.18 -7.33
C MET A 76 0.55 4.32 -6.15
N LEU A 77 1.32 3.27 -5.83
CA LEU A 77 2.33 3.32 -4.77
C LEU A 77 3.40 4.37 -5.06
N ALA A 78 3.91 4.45 -6.30
CA ALA A 78 4.86 5.49 -6.68
C ALA A 78 4.30 6.91 -6.46
N VAL A 79 3.07 7.17 -6.91
CA VAL A 79 2.42 8.48 -6.76
C VAL A 79 2.22 8.84 -5.28
N GLU A 80 1.80 7.88 -4.46
CA GLU A 80 1.67 8.09 -3.02
C GLU A 80 3.01 8.34 -2.31
N ALA A 81 4.11 7.77 -2.82
CA ALA A 81 5.47 8.06 -2.36
C ALA A 81 6.03 9.39 -2.91
N GLY A 82 5.26 10.15 -3.70
CA GLY A 82 5.67 11.42 -4.28
C GLY A 82 6.37 11.31 -5.65
N PHE A 83 6.36 10.14 -6.28
CA PHE A 83 6.99 9.89 -7.58
C PHE A 83 5.97 9.84 -8.73
N SER A 84 6.32 10.38 -9.89
CA SER A 84 5.43 10.40 -11.06
C SER A 84 5.19 9.02 -11.70
N ASN A 85 6.13 8.08 -11.55
CA ASN A 85 6.07 6.75 -12.15
C ASN A 85 6.86 5.72 -11.32
N TRP A 86 6.65 4.43 -11.65
CA TRP A 86 7.30 3.31 -10.97
C TRP A 86 8.81 3.24 -11.21
N GLU A 87 9.31 3.68 -12.36
CA GLU A 87 10.73 3.56 -12.70
C GLU A 87 11.59 4.49 -11.83
N ASP A 88 11.14 5.73 -11.65
CA ASP A 88 11.78 6.71 -10.78
C ASP A 88 11.70 6.27 -9.32
N TYR A 89 10.54 5.78 -8.89
CA TYR A 89 10.41 5.24 -7.55
C TYR A 89 11.32 4.03 -7.33
N ARG A 90 11.40 3.10 -8.29
CA ARG A 90 12.26 1.92 -8.22
C ARG A 90 13.74 2.27 -8.09
N LYS A 91 14.21 3.34 -8.73
CA LYS A 91 15.59 3.82 -8.57
C LYS A 91 15.82 4.31 -7.14
N ALA A 92 14.92 5.14 -6.61
CA ALA A 92 15.00 5.63 -5.24
C ALA A 92 14.95 4.48 -4.20
N LEU A 93 14.16 3.43 -4.47
CA LEU A 93 14.10 2.22 -3.64
C LEU A 93 15.43 1.44 -3.57
N GLY A 94 16.36 1.65 -4.50
CA GLY A 94 17.69 1.05 -4.44
C GLY A 94 18.54 1.59 -3.28
N GLU A 95 18.24 2.79 -2.82
CA GLU A 95 18.98 3.50 -1.78
C GLU A 95 18.23 3.55 -0.43
N MET A 96 16.95 3.15 -0.42
CA MET A 96 16.08 3.17 0.77
C MET A 96 16.15 1.87 1.57
N ARG A 97 16.04 1.99 2.89
CA ARG A 97 15.80 0.83 3.77
C ARG A 97 14.31 0.49 3.76
N CYS A 98 13.99 -0.76 4.07
CA CYS A 98 12.58 -1.19 4.20
C CYS A 98 11.83 -0.43 5.30
N ASP A 99 12.52 -0.02 6.36
CA ASP A 99 11.94 0.70 7.50
C ASP A 99 11.46 2.11 7.10
N ASP A 100 12.07 2.71 6.07
CA ASP A 100 11.76 4.05 5.58
C ASP A 100 10.61 4.04 4.55
N LEU A 101 10.01 2.88 4.29
CA LEU A 101 8.95 2.75 3.29
C LEU A 101 7.62 3.28 3.84
N PRO A 102 7.07 4.37 3.27
CA PRO A 102 5.81 4.95 3.75
C PRO A 102 4.65 3.94 3.65
N HIS A 103 4.68 3.04 2.65
CA HIS A 103 3.64 2.04 2.43
C HIS A 103 3.69 0.85 3.41
N PHE A 104 4.81 0.61 4.07
CA PHE A 104 4.91 -0.46 5.07
C PHE A 104 4.34 -0.04 6.40
N GLU A 105 4.50 1.23 6.80
CA GLU A 105 3.73 1.77 7.93
C GLU A 105 2.23 1.65 7.68
N ILE A 106 1.80 1.98 6.46
CA ILE A 106 0.43 1.82 5.98
C ILE A 106 0.05 0.34 6.15
N ALA A 107 0.66 -0.60 5.42
CA ALA A 107 0.31 -2.03 5.42
C ALA A 107 0.33 -2.70 6.81
N SER A 108 1.31 -2.36 7.66
CA SER A 108 1.43 -2.84 9.05
C SER A 108 0.27 -2.36 9.91
N LYS A 109 -0.19 -1.11 9.74
CA LYS A 109 -1.30 -0.52 10.48
C LYS A 109 -2.69 -1.03 10.04
N TYR A 110 -2.82 -1.72 8.89
CA TYR A 110 -4.09 -2.39 8.50
C TYR A 110 -4.19 -3.85 8.98
N ALA A 111 -3.18 -4.40 9.63
CA ALA A 111 -3.14 -5.81 10.02
C ALA A 111 -3.84 -6.02 11.38
N GLY A 112 -5.17 -6.15 11.38
CA GLY A 112 -5.87 -6.73 12.54
C GLY A 112 -7.33 -6.35 12.73
N SER A 113 -7.74 -5.15 12.31
CA SER A 113 -9.07 -4.61 12.64
C SER A 113 -9.80 -4.01 11.43
N PRO A 114 -11.15 -3.94 11.46
CA PRO A 114 -11.93 -3.24 10.44
C PRO A 114 -11.52 -1.76 10.42
N ASN A 115 -10.79 -1.35 9.39
CA ASN A 115 -10.35 0.04 9.26
C ASN A 115 -11.48 0.88 8.67
N CYS A 116 -11.77 2.04 9.28
CA CYS A 116 -12.84 2.93 8.80
C CYS A 116 -12.28 3.89 7.76
N TRP A 117 -12.71 3.74 6.51
CA TRP A 117 -12.19 4.48 5.36
C TRP A 117 -13.08 5.67 4.98
N TYR A 118 -12.46 6.85 4.92
CA TYR A 118 -13.12 8.10 4.60
C TYR A 118 -12.67 8.67 3.26
N SER A 119 -13.51 9.51 2.66
CA SER A 119 -13.24 10.10 1.35
C SER A 119 -12.23 11.24 1.45
N THR A 120 -12.15 11.88 2.62
CA THR A 120 -11.16 12.91 2.93
C THR A 120 -10.40 12.60 4.22
N PHE A 121 -9.23 13.22 4.39
CA PHE A 121 -8.53 13.15 5.67
C PHE A 121 -9.32 13.87 6.77
N GLU A 122 -10.00 14.98 6.47
CA GLU A 122 -10.80 15.70 7.46
C GLU A 122 -11.92 14.82 8.04
N GLU A 123 -12.57 14.01 7.21
CA GLU A 123 -13.59 13.06 7.66
C GLU A 123 -13.01 11.99 8.59
N ALA A 124 -11.82 11.47 8.28
CA ALA A 124 -11.13 10.50 9.14
C ALA A 124 -10.70 11.12 10.47
N GLN A 125 -10.15 12.34 10.43
CA GLN A 125 -9.79 13.08 11.63
C GLN A 125 -11.02 13.31 12.51
N ALA A 126 -12.13 13.78 11.93
CA ALA A 126 -13.36 14.03 12.66
C ALA A 126 -13.99 12.77 13.28
N HIS A 127 -13.77 11.59 12.69
CA HIS A 127 -14.17 10.32 13.30
C HIS A 127 -13.22 9.91 14.43
N ALA A 128 -11.91 10.02 14.22
CA ALA A 128 -10.92 9.73 15.27
C ALA A 128 -11.14 10.61 16.51
N ASP A 129 -11.44 11.89 16.32
CA ASP A 129 -11.73 12.83 17.41
C ASP A 129 -12.99 12.45 18.20
N ARG A 130 -13.95 11.75 17.57
CA ARG A 130 -15.24 11.36 18.20
C ARG A 130 -15.25 9.96 18.78
N HIS A 131 -14.52 9.02 18.19
CA HIS A 131 -14.63 7.60 18.50
C HIS A 131 -13.28 6.96 18.89
N GLY A 132 -12.20 7.73 18.90
CA GLY A 132 -10.85 7.23 19.10
C GLY A 132 -10.25 6.59 17.84
N GLY A 133 -9.01 6.12 17.96
CA GLY A 133 -8.23 5.59 16.86
C GLY A 133 -7.29 6.61 16.22
N LYS A 134 -6.43 6.13 15.32
CA LYS A 134 -5.39 6.95 14.67
C LYS A 134 -5.77 7.27 13.22
N PRO A 135 -6.01 8.55 12.86
CA PRO A 135 -6.26 8.94 11.49
C PRO A 135 -4.94 8.94 10.71
N ILE A 136 -4.95 8.32 9.53
CA ILE A 136 -3.81 8.22 8.63
C ILE A 136 -4.20 8.86 7.30
N ARG A 137 -3.38 9.80 6.82
CA ARG A 137 -3.56 10.41 5.50
C ARG A 137 -3.00 9.52 4.41
N LEU A 138 -3.81 9.26 3.39
CA LEU A 138 -3.46 8.55 2.17
C LEU A 138 -3.81 9.41 0.95
N GLY A 139 -2.85 10.22 0.51
CA GLY A 139 -3.09 11.25 -0.49
C GLY A 139 -4.18 12.23 0.00
N ARG A 140 -5.32 12.27 -0.69
CA ARG A 140 -6.48 13.09 -0.30
C ARG A 140 -7.38 12.45 0.76
N GLN A 141 -7.25 11.14 0.97
CA GLN A 141 -8.16 10.36 1.81
C GLN A 141 -7.61 10.19 3.22
N GLY A 142 -8.48 9.78 4.12
CA GLY A 142 -8.12 9.40 5.48
C GLY A 142 -8.69 8.04 5.85
N VAL A 143 -7.98 7.35 6.71
CA VAL A 143 -8.46 6.11 7.33
C VAL A 143 -8.19 6.16 8.82
N VAL A 144 -9.17 5.72 9.61
CA VAL A 144 -9.01 5.55 11.05
C VAL A 144 -8.71 4.10 11.33
N VAL A 145 -7.55 3.86 11.92
CA VAL A 145 -7.19 2.57 12.48
C VAL A 145 -7.62 2.57 13.94
N PRO A 146 -8.53 1.67 14.36
CA PRO A 146 -8.89 1.54 15.78
C PRO A 146 -7.67 1.08 16.57
N GLU A 147 -7.45 1.69 17.75
CA GLU A 147 -6.36 1.37 18.67
C GLU A 147 -6.62 0.07 19.45
#